data_AF-A0A519JUM1-F1
#
_entry.id   AF-A0A519JUM1-F1
#
_cell.length_a   1.000
_cell.length_b   1.000
_cell.length_c   1.000
_cell.angle_alpha   90.00
_cell.angle_beta   90.00
_cell.angle_gamma   90.00
#
_symmetry.space_group_name_H-M   'P 1'
#
loop_
_entity.id
_entity.type
_entity.pdbx_description
1 polymer ?
#
loop_
_entity_poly.entity_id
_entity_poly.type
_entity_poly.pdbx_seq_one_letter_code
_entity_poly.pdbx_strand_id
1 'polypeptide(L)' 'VIDIAAPVHILQGRKDDVVPWRHQIELAERLQGGDITLDLIAEGDHRLSMPADLDRLVEAVERNRGQATTLS' A
#
# COMPACT_ATOMS: atom_id res chain seq x y z
N VAL A 1 -16.30 1.21 -8.62
CA VAL A 1 -15.24 0.33 -9.13
C VAL A 1 -14.19 1.20 -9.79
N ILE A 2 -12.91 0.90 -9.56
CA ILE A 2 -11.73 1.59 -10.09
C ILE A 2 -10.83 0.51 -10.69
N ASP A 3 -10.68 0.50 -12.02
CA ASP A 3 -9.90 -0.52 -12.72
C ASP A 3 -8.43 -0.11 -12.85
N ILE A 4 -7.54 -0.89 -12.24
CA ILE A 4 -6.09 -0.74 -12.35
C ILE A 4 -5.51 -2.12 -12.64
N ALA A 5 -5.03 -2.32 -13.86
CA ALA A 5 -4.45 -3.60 -14.28
C ALA A 5 -3.04 -3.87 -13.71
N ALA A 6 -2.41 -2.88 -13.10
CA ALA A 6 -1.09 -2.99 -12.48
C ALA A 6 -1.19 -3.38 -11.00
N PRO A 7 -0.17 -4.01 -10.41
CA PRO A 7 -0.10 -4.23 -8.96
C PRO A 7 -0.20 -2.92 -8.18
N VAL A 8 -0.92 -2.94 -7.06
CA VAL A 8 -1.10 -1.80 -6.15
C VAL A 8 -0.76 -2.23 -4.74
N HIS A 9 0.17 -1.52 -4.11
CA HIS A 9 0.53 -1.69 -2.70
C HIS A 9 0.29 -0.39 -1.95
N ILE A 10 -0.63 -0.41 -0.98
CA ILE A 10 -0.95 0.71 -0.10
C ILE A 10 -0.30 0.51 1.27
N LEU A 11 0.47 1.49 1.74
CA LEU A 11 0.97 1.56 3.11
C LEU A 11 0.22 2.65 3.87
N GLN A 12 -0.36 2.32 5.02
CA GLN A 12 -1.14 3.27 5.82
C GLN A 12 -0.90 3.11 7.31
N GLY A 13 -0.63 4.22 8.00
CA GLY A 13 -0.53 4.28 9.45
C GLY A 13 -1.90 4.20 10.12
N ARG A 14 -2.04 3.39 11.18
CA ARG A 14 -3.27 3.36 12.01
C ARG A 14 -3.37 4.52 13.00
N LYS A 15 -2.26 5.23 13.25
CA LYS A 15 -2.20 6.46 14.07
C LYS A 15 -2.18 7.73 13.22
N ASP A 16 -2.45 7.62 11.91
CA ASP A 16 -2.64 8.76 11.04
C ASP A 16 -3.84 9.60 11.53
N ASP A 17 -3.55 10.82 11.98
CA ASP A 17 -4.51 11.80 12.49
C ASP A 17 -4.97 12.80 11.40
N VAL A 18 -4.40 12.70 10.20
CA VAL A 18 -4.74 13.53 9.03
C VAL A 18 -5.69 12.78 8.10
N VAL A 19 -5.40 11.50 7.83
CA VAL A 19 -6.19 10.62 6.96
C VAL A 19 -6.61 9.36 7.74
N PRO A 20 -7.90 9.22 8.10
CA PRO A 20 -8.39 8.03 8.79
C PRO A 20 -8.11 6.75 8.00
N TRP A 21 -7.42 5.80 8.64
CA TRP A 21 -6.95 4.56 7.99
C TRP A 21 -8.04 3.72 7.29
N ARG A 22 -9.30 3.85 7.72
CA ARG A 22 -10.45 3.14 7.13
C ARG A 22 -10.71 3.52 5.68
N HIS A 23 -10.30 4.72 5.25
CA HIS A 23 -10.40 5.13 3.85
C HIS A 23 -9.65 4.17 2.91
N GLN A 24 -8.57 3.56 3.38
CA GLN A 24 -7.80 2.62 2.56
C GLN A 24 -8.49 1.26 2.42
N ILE A 25 -9.32 0.83 3.38
CA ILE A 25 -10.17 -0.35 3.21
C ILE A 25 -11.20 -0.08 2.11
N GLU A 26 -11.90 1.06 2.19
CA GLU A 26 -12.90 1.45 1.19
C GLU A 26 -12.29 1.61 -0.21
N LEU A 27 -11.05 2.09 -0.30
CA LEU A 27 -10.29 2.16 -1.55
C LEU A 27 -9.98 0.76 -2.07
N ALA A 28 -9.42 -0.12 -1.24
CA ALA A 28 -9.06 -1.49 -1.62
C ALA A 28 -10.28 -2.28 -2.12
N GLU A 29 -11.45 -2.11 -1.50
CA GLU A 29 -12.71 -2.75 -1.94
C GLU A 29 -13.18 -2.27 -3.32
N ARG A 30 -12.78 -1.07 -3.75
CA ARG A 30 -13.14 -0.49 -5.05
C ARG A 30 -12.16 -0.83 -6.15
N LEU A 31 -10.92 -1.17 -5.82
CA LEU A 31 -9.86 -1.50 -6.76
C LEU A 31 -10.07 -2.90 -7.36
N GLN A 32 -9.86 -3.04 -8.67
CA GLN A 32 -9.95 -4.30 -9.41
C GLN A 32 -8.88 -4.36 -10.51
N GLY A 33 -8.53 -5.58 -10.94
CA GLY A 33 -7.64 -5.84 -12.08
C GLY A 33 -6.27 -6.40 -11.70
N GLY A 34 -5.51 -5.68 -10.88
CA GLY A 34 -4.17 -6.06 -10.43
C GLY A 34 -4.13 -6.78 -9.07
N ASP A 35 -2.92 -7.18 -8.66
CA ASP A 35 -2.65 -7.67 -7.31
C ASP A 35 -2.70 -6.51 -6.31
N ILE A 36 -3.57 -6.59 -5.30
CA ILE A 36 -3.85 -5.50 -4.36
C ILE A 36 -3.38 -5.92 -2.96
N THR A 37 -2.42 -5.19 -2.42
CA THR A 37 -1.92 -5.35 -1.05
C THR A 37 -2.17 -4.08 -0.24
N LEU A 38 -2.64 -4.24 1.01
CA LEU A 38 -2.83 -3.16 1.98
C LEU A 38 -2.14 -3.53 3.30
N ASP A 39 -1.15 -2.72 3.68
CA ASP A 39 -0.51 -2.80 5.00
C ASP A 39 -1.04 -1.71 5.92
N LEU A 40 -1.65 -2.13 7.03
CA LEU A 40 -2.07 -1.25 8.11
C LEU A 40 -1.04 -1.28 9.24
N ILE A 41 -0.18 -0.27 9.29
CA ILE A 41 0.95 -0.17 10.23
C ILE A 41 0.42 0.38 11.57
N ALA A 42 0.38 -0.48 12.59
CA ALA A 42 -0.25 -0.19 13.88
C ALA A 42 0.25 1.11 14.54
N GLU A 43 1.55 1.38 14.45
CA GLU A 43 2.20 2.54 15.08
C GLU A 43 2.48 3.68 14.08
N GLY A 44 2.15 3.50 12.80
CA GLY A 44 2.46 4.47 11.75
C GLY A 44 1.60 5.74 11.87
N ASP A 45 2.24 6.90 11.77
CA ASP A 45 1.59 8.21 11.64
C ASP A 45 1.30 8.54 10.15
N HIS A 46 0.88 9.77 9.88
CA HIS A 46 0.61 10.23 8.52
C HIS A 46 1.84 10.22 7.60
N ARG A 47 3.04 10.38 8.16
CA ARG A 47 4.28 10.51 7.38
C ARG A 47 4.90 9.17 7.02
N LEU A 48 4.72 8.15 7.86
CA LEU A 48 5.34 6.83 7.70
C LEU A 48 6.84 6.94 7.42
N SER A 49 7.54 7.68 8.27
CA SER A 49 8.94 8.06 8.04
C SER A 49 9.90 7.54 9.10
N MET A 50 9.46 6.66 10.01
CA MET A 50 10.40 5.96 10.89
C MET A 50 11.25 4.98 10.07
N PRO A 51 12.46 4.59 10.53
CA PRO A 51 13.29 3.66 9.77
C PRO A 51 12.55 2.39 9.31
N ALA A 52 11.76 1.78 10.20
CA ALA A 52 10.97 0.61 9.87
C ALA A 52 9.83 0.88 8.85
N ASP A 53 9.33 2.11 8.75
CA ASP A 53 8.34 2.47 7.73
C ASP A 53 9.01 2.61 6.36
N LEU A 54 10.20 3.21 6.32
CA LEU A 54 11.01 3.33 5.12
C LEU A 54 11.46 1.96 4.61
N ASP A 55 11.83 1.04 5.50
CA ASP A 55 12.16 -0.34 5.14
C ASP A 55 10.97 -1.03 4.43
N ARG A 56 9.75 -0.88 4.97
CA ARG A 56 8.52 -1.40 4.33
C ARG A 56 8.28 -0.77 2.96
N LEU A 57 8.54 0.52 2.79
CA LEU A 57 8.42 1.21 1.50
C LEU A 57 9.40 0.63 0.47
N VAL A 58 10.66 0.43 0.85
CA VAL A 58 11.67 -0.16 -0.03
C VAL A 58 11.28 -1.59 -0.41
N GLU A 59 10.85 -2.41 0.55
CA GLU A 59 10.36 -3.77 0.29
C GLU A 59 9.15 -3.78 -0.66
N ALA A 60 8.22 -2.85 -0.51
CA ALA A 60 7.08 -2.66 -1.42
C ALA A 60 7.53 -2.36 -2.85
N VAL A 61 8.49 -1.45 -3.01
CA VAL A 61 9.05 -1.11 -4.32
C VAL A 61 9.75 -2.31 -4.95
N GLU A 62 10.62 -3.01 -4.21
CA GLU A 62 11.34 -4.17 -4.73
C GLU A 62 10.40 -5.32 -5.13
N ARG A 63 9.33 -5.57 -4.34
CA ARG A 63 8.29 -6.54 -4.71
C ARG A 63 7.62 -6.18 -6.04
N ASN A 64 7.22 -4.92 -6.20
CA ASN A 64 6.55 -4.46 -7.42
C ASN A 64 7.48 -4.51 -8.64
N ARG A 65 8.78 -4.24 -8.46
CA ARG A 65 9.80 -4.41 -9.51
C ARG A 65 9.96 -5.88 -9.93
N GLY A 66 9.95 -6.80 -8.97
CA GLY A 66 10.02 -8.25 -9.25
C GLY A 66 8.79 -8.77 -10.00
N GLN A 67 7.59 -8.31 -9.63
CA GLN A 67 6.34 -8.71 -10.29
C GLN A 67 6.25 -8.26 -11.75
N ALA A 68 6.80 -7.09 -12.10
CA ALA A 68 6.82 -6.59 -13.48
C ALA A 68 7.56 -7.52 -14.47
N THR A 69 8.42 -8.42 -13.99
CA THR A 69 9.22 -9.32 -14.84
C THR A 69 8.48 -10.61 -15.20
N THR A 70 7.38 -10.94 -14.50
CA THR A 70 6.67 -12.23 -14.68
C THR A 70 5.49 -12.13 -15.66
N LEU A 71 5.13 -10.94 -16.13
CA LEU A 71 4.05 -10.70 -17.09
C LEU A 71 4.52 -10.78 -18.56
N SER A 72 5.28 -11.81 -18.93
CA SER A 72 5.62 -12.15 -20.33
C SER A 72 5.12 -13.52 -20.71
#